data_AF-A0A7J6TDD4-F1
#
_entry.id   AF-A0A7J6TDD4-F1
#
_cell.length_a   1.000
_cell.length_b   1.000
_cell.length_c   1.000
_cell.angle_alpha   90.00
_cell.angle_beta   90.00
_cell.angle_gamma   90.00
#
_symmetry.space_group_name_H-M   'P 1'
#
loop_
_entity.id
_entity.type
_entity.pdbx_description
1 polymer ?
#
loop_
_entity_poly.entity_id
_entity_poly.type
_entity_poly.pdbx_seq_one_letter_code
_entity_poly.pdbx_strand_id
1 'polypeptide(L)'
;MRLLYAMGVSLATDDLENASLTEATPRMTKEWFYWWWSDRMRRCEVLNQQRERRAADVVPRVPSTAAGAPPANRVAILMSVAYNTKETPMATAAVEMWRCYADFHGHSFILDDDSYDSYDGLYGVRYPSMKTEVAHRISNHEPVDVNLVSPPSVGWMKWRAARRWLGESDALIIVDPDMLVSFPCYSVALHHLLRQGADVVLRDYPPKAELNAGFAIVRNTPNGRFFLDSLLSKAAWYGLTLADQDALAETALQYVSHEVNNELPQESSISVMNPIRYASQCLDTMVLSI
;
A
#
# COMPACT_ATOMS: atom_id res chain seq x y z
N MET A 1 13.99 1.49 16.42
CA MET A 1 13.09 0.77 15.52
C MET A 1 11.70 1.20 15.92
N ARG A 2 10.85 1.64 14.99
CA ARG A 2 9.48 2.06 15.32
C ARG A 2 8.49 1.52 14.29
N LEU A 3 7.63 0.59 14.67
CA LEU A 3 6.41 0.30 13.93
C LEU A 3 5.32 1.28 14.37
N LEU A 4 4.74 2.03 13.43
CA LEU A 4 3.55 2.81 13.73
C LEU A 4 2.31 2.04 13.26
N TYR A 5 1.49 1.67 14.24
CA TYR A 5 0.15 1.18 13.99
C TYR A 5 -0.78 2.38 13.81
N ALA A 6 -1.26 2.61 12.59
CA ALA A 6 -2.33 3.57 12.36
C ALA A 6 -3.65 2.89 12.74
N MET A 7 -3.97 2.88 14.04
CA MET A 7 -5.29 2.42 14.48
C MET A 7 -6.34 3.36 13.90
N GLY A 8 -7.28 2.79 13.15
CA GLY A 8 -8.43 3.53 12.70
C GLY A 8 -9.21 4.05 13.91
N VAL A 9 -9.27 5.37 14.08
CA VAL A 9 -10.17 5.96 15.07
C VAL A 9 -11.53 5.99 14.40
N SER A 10 -12.28 4.90 14.55
CA SER A 10 -13.72 4.92 14.31
C SER A 10 -14.30 6.00 15.21
N LEU A 11 -14.55 7.18 14.64
CA LEU A 11 -15.58 8.02 15.18
C LEU A 11 -16.85 7.22 14.95
N ALA A 12 -17.40 6.66 16.03
CA ALA A 12 -18.82 6.43 16.11
C ALA A 12 -19.49 7.76 15.78
N THR A 13 -19.77 7.99 14.50
CA THR A 13 -20.87 8.82 14.11
C THR A 13 -22.09 7.99 14.49
N ASP A 14 -22.55 8.13 15.74
CA ASP A 14 -23.81 7.58 16.21
C ASP A 14 -25.00 8.03 15.32
N ASP A 15 -24.77 9.00 14.43
CA ASP A 15 -25.71 9.45 13.40
C ASP A 15 -25.68 8.65 12.07
N LEU A 16 -24.76 7.71 11.87
CA LEU A 16 -24.74 6.82 10.69
C LEU A 16 -25.06 5.35 11.02
N GLU A 17 -24.97 4.92 12.27
CA GLU A 17 -25.32 3.54 12.67
C GLU A 17 -26.84 3.31 12.81
N ASN A 18 -27.66 4.37 12.83
CA ASN A 18 -29.13 4.27 12.80
C ASN A 18 -29.75 4.45 11.41
N ALA A 19 -28.95 4.70 10.37
CA ALA A 19 -29.43 4.55 9.01
C ALA A 19 -29.46 3.04 8.70
N SER A 20 -30.61 2.41 8.95
CA SER A 20 -30.85 1.03 8.55
C SER A 20 -30.42 0.84 7.09
N LEU A 21 -29.32 0.10 6.88
CA LEU A 21 -28.79 -0.35 5.58
C LEU A 21 -29.75 -1.34 4.87
N THR A 22 -31.05 -1.24 5.12
CA THR A 22 -32.13 -1.93 4.43
C THR A 22 -32.74 -1.08 3.31
N GLU A 23 -32.39 0.20 3.19
CA GLU A 23 -32.77 1.01 2.03
C GLU A 23 -31.62 1.08 1.03
N ALA A 24 -31.73 0.23 0.00
CA ALA A 24 -31.11 0.34 -1.32
C ALA A 24 -29.90 1.27 -1.41
N THR A 25 -28.71 0.78 -1.06
CA THR A 25 -27.49 1.29 -1.72
C THR A 25 -27.76 1.17 -3.22
N PRO A 26 -27.83 2.30 -3.97
CA PRO A 26 -28.05 2.22 -5.40
C PRO A 26 -26.96 1.32 -5.96
N ARG A 27 -27.33 0.24 -6.66
CA ARG A 27 -26.35 -0.54 -7.41
C ARG A 27 -25.54 0.47 -8.21
N MET A 28 -24.25 0.59 -7.91
CA MET A 28 -23.36 1.48 -8.64
C MET A 28 -23.45 1.06 -10.10
N THR A 29 -24.17 1.86 -10.89
CA THR A 29 -24.23 1.61 -12.33
C THR A 29 -22.89 2.01 -12.92
N LYS A 30 -22.52 1.36 -14.02
CA LYS A 30 -21.32 1.72 -14.78
C LYS A 30 -21.27 3.22 -15.11
N GLU A 31 -22.43 3.81 -15.40
CA GLU A 31 -22.61 5.23 -15.67
C GLU A 31 -22.31 6.10 -14.45
N TRP A 32 -22.79 5.71 -13.26
CA TRP A 32 -22.49 6.42 -12.02
C TRP A 32 -20.99 6.40 -11.71
N PHE A 33 -20.33 5.24 -11.89
CA PHE A 33 -18.88 5.12 -11.71
C PHE A 33 -18.13 6.07 -12.66
N TYR A 34 -18.48 6.11 -13.94
CA TYR A 34 -17.83 7.02 -14.90
C TYR A 34 -18.08 8.50 -14.58
N TRP A 35 -19.29 8.86 -14.15
CA TRP A 35 -19.59 10.22 -13.73
C TRP A 35 -18.77 10.61 -12.50
N TRP A 36 -18.79 9.76 -11.47
CA TRP A 36 -18.02 9.93 -10.23
C TRP A 36 -16.53 10.06 -10.53
N TRP A 37 -16.00 9.17 -11.37
CA TRP A 37 -14.62 9.18 -11.86
C TRP A 37 -14.26 10.49 -12.57
N SER A 38 -15.10 10.90 -13.53
CA SER A 38 -14.87 12.11 -14.33
C SER A 38 -14.87 13.38 -13.46
N ASP A 39 -15.76 13.45 -12.46
CA ASP A 39 -15.78 14.56 -11.51
C ASP A 39 -14.49 14.60 -10.67
N ARG A 40 -14.03 13.45 -10.18
CA ARG A 40 -12.77 13.35 -9.40
C ARG A 40 -11.55 13.77 -10.23
N MET A 41 -11.45 13.30 -11.47
CA MET A 41 -10.34 13.68 -12.36
C MET A 41 -10.35 15.15 -12.71
N ARG A 42 -11.53 15.75 -12.94
CA ARG A 42 -11.65 17.19 -13.15
C ARG A 42 -11.15 17.98 -11.94
N ARG A 43 -11.46 17.53 -10.72
CA ARG A 43 -10.96 18.19 -9.50
C ARG A 43 -9.46 18.04 -9.33
N CYS A 44 -8.90 16.89 -9.68
CA CYS A 44 -7.46 16.67 -9.74
C CYS A 44 -6.78 17.69 -10.66
N GLU A 45 -7.31 17.92 -11.86
CA GLU A 45 -6.78 18.91 -12.79
C GLU A 45 -6.80 20.33 -12.21
N VAL A 46 -7.92 20.72 -11.58
CA VAL A 46 -8.05 22.01 -10.89
C VAL A 46 -7.02 22.15 -9.76
N LEU A 47 -6.78 21.11 -8.98
CA LEU A 47 -5.80 21.11 -7.90
C LEU A 47 -4.36 21.25 -8.43
N ASN A 48 -4.03 20.58 -9.53
CA ASN A 48 -2.73 20.71 -10.18
C ASN A 48 -2.50 22.12 -10.73
N GLN A 49 -3.51 22.70 -11.40
CA GLN A 49 -3.44 24.10 -11.86
C GLN A 49 -3.25 25.09 -10.70
N GLN A 50 -3.90 24.85 -9.56
CA GLN A 50 -3.71 25.67 -8.36
C GLN A 50 -2.28 25.57 -7.81
N ARG A 51 -1.69 24.37 -7.81
CA ARG A 51 -0.29 24.15 -7.41
C ARG A 51 0.68 24.90 -8.32
N GLU A 52 0.50 24.80 -9.63
CA GLU A 52 1.35 25.50 -10.61
C GLU A 52 1.30 27.02 -10.42
N ARG A 53 0.11 27.58 -10.20
CA ARG A 53 -0.04 29.01 -9.89
C ARG A 53 0.69 29.40 -8.60
N ARG A 54 0.53 28.63 -7.52
CA ARG A 54 1.25 28.86 -6.28
C ARG A 54 2.76 28.74 -6.46
N ALA A 55 3.24 27.81 -7.28
CA ALA A 55 4.66 27.66 -7.58
C ALA A 55 5.19 28.86 -8.39
N ALA A 56 4.39 29.43 -9.29
CA ALA A 56 4.72 30.64 -10.02
C ALA A 56 4.76 31.90 -9.13
N ASP A 57 3.91 31.97 -8.10
CA ASP A 57 3.86 33.08 -7.14
C ASP A 57 5.01 33.04 -6.12
N VAL A 58 5.65 31.88 -5.92
CA VAL A 58 6.85 31.78 -5.09
C VAL A 58 8.02 32.37 -5.87
N VAL A 59 8.34 33.64 -5.57
CA VAL A 59 9.56 34.31 -6.05
C VAL A 59 10.73 33.34 -5.92
N PRO A 60 11.50 33.08 -7.00
CA PRO A 60 12.61 32.16 -6.95
C PRO A 60 13.52 32.54 -5.79
N ARG A 61 13.53 31.73 -4.72
CA ARG A 61 14.58 31.86 -3.71
C ARG A 61 15.89 31.66 -4.45
N VAL A 62 16.76 32.66 -4.36
CA VAL A 62 18.11 32.64 -4.93
C VAL A 62 18.67 31.22 -4.71
N PRO A 63 19.01 30.49 -5.78
CA PRO A 63 19.47 29.12 -5.67
C PRO A 63 20.66 29.13 -4.72
N SER A 64 20.46 28.55 -3.54
CA SER A 64 21.56 28.28 -2.63
C SER A 64 22.50 27.37 -3.38
N THR A 65 23.66 27.91 -3.76
CA THR A 65 24.71 27.25 -4.55
C THR A 65 25.41 26.12 -3.79
N ALA A 66 24.75 25.51 -2.79
CA ALA A 66 25.19 24.27 -2.17
C ALA A 66 24.91 23.10 -3.14
N ALA A 67 25.73 23.01 -4.18
CA ALA A 67 25.78 21.89 -5.09
C ALA A 67 26.06 20.61 -4.28
N GLY A 68 25.11 19.65 -4.32
CA GLY A 68 25.40 18.26 -3.97
C GLY A 68 24.57 17.62 -2.87
N ALA A 69 23.72 18.36 -2.15
CA ALA A 69 22.78 17.71 -1.24
C ALA A 69 21.60 17.13 -2.07
N PRO A 70 21.38 15.80 -2.09
CA PRO A 70 20.17 15.26 -2.70
C PRO A 70 18.93 15.89 -2.06
N PRO A 71 17.85 16.10 -2.82
CA PRO A 71 16.63 16.67 -2.26
C PRO A 71 16.16 15.80 -1.08
N ALA A 72 16.05 16.40 0.10
CA ALA A 72 15.63 15.69 1.30
C ALA A 72 14.16 15.25 1.18
N ASN A 73 13.85 14.01 1.56
CA ASN A 73 12.52 13.40 1.64
C ASN A 73 11.89 13.02 0.29
N ARG A 74 12.61 12.23 -0.51
CA ARG A 74 12.08 11.61 -1.74
C ARG A 74 11.08 10.52 -1.38
N VAL A 75 9.80 10.77 -1.57
CA VAL A 75 8.74 9.76 -1.38
C VAL A 75 8.22 9.32 -2.73
N ALA A 76 8.05 8.02 -2.91
CA ALA A 76 7.40 7.45 -4.08
C ALA A 76 6.17 6.63 -3.70
N ILE A 77 5.16 6.66 -4.55
CA ILE A 77 3.97 5.81 -4.48
C ILE A 77 4.15 4.71 -5.50
N LEU A 78 4.13 3.46 -5.04
CA LEU A 78 4.26 2.26 -5.83
C LEU A 78 2.90 1.56 -5.92
N MET A 79 2.46 1.33 -7.14
CA MET A 79 1.32 0.46 -7.44
C MET A 79 1.76 -0.65 -8.38
N SER A 80 1.46 -1.90 -8.03
CA SER A 80 1.68 -3.04 -8.92
C SER A 80 0.36 -3.51 -9.50
N VAL A 81 0.33 -3.72 -10.81
CA VAL A 81 -0.89 -4.11 -11.53
C VAL A 81 -0.56 -5.28 -12.42
N ALA A 82 -1.27 -6.41 -12.25
CA ALA A 82 -1.10 -7.54 -13.15
C ALA A 82 -1.43 -7.13 -14.59
N TYR A 83 -0.66 -7.65 -15.55
CA TYR A 83 -0.81 -7.31 -16.97
C TYR A 83 -2.25 -7.46 -17.48
N ASN A 84 -2.97 -8.47 -17.01
CA ASN A 84 -4.36 -8.76 -17.40
C ASN A 84 -5.40 -7.88 -16.68
N THR A 85 -5.06 -7.18 -15.59
CA THR A 85 -5.99 -6.32 -14.84
C THR A 85 -5.79 -4.83 -15.14
N LYS A 86 -4.68 -4.45 -15.77
CA LYS A 86 -4.34 -3.03 -16.05
C LYS A 86 -5.38 -2.30 -16.88
N GLU A 87 -6.08 -3.00 -17.79
CA GLU A 87 -7.09 -2.43 -18.68
C GLU A 87 -8.50 -2.42 -18.06
N THR A 88 -8.66 -2.91 -16.83
CA THR A 88 -9.95 -2.82 -16.15
C THR A 88 -10.25 -1.36 -15.80
N PRO A 89 -11.51 -0.90 -15.92
CA PRO A 89 -11.89 0.46 -15.57
C PRO A 89 -11.51 0.85 -14.14
N MET A 90 -11.59 -0.10 -13.21
CA MET A 90 -11.23 0.10 -11.81
C MET A 90 -9.73 0.33 -11.62
N ALA A 91 -8.87 -0.53 -12.19
CA ALA A 91 -7.42 -0.36 -12.07
C ALA A 91 -6.96 0.93 -12.77
N THR A 92 -7.50 1.24 -13.95
CA THR A 92 -7.21 2.51 -14.65
C THR A 92 -7.58 3.70 -13.78
N ALA A 93 -8.74 3.64 -13.11
CA ALA A 93 -9.17 4.68 -12.19
C ALA A 93 -8.24 4.81 -10.98
N ALA A 94 -7.87 3.71 -10.32
CA ALA A 94 -6.95 3.77 -9.20
C ALA A 94 -5.58 4.36 -9.61
N VAL A 95 -5.02 3.90 -10.74
CA VAL A 95 -3.73 4.39 -11.28
C VAL A 95 -3.75 5.90 -11.48
N GLU A 96 -4.73 6.41 -12.22
CA GLU A 96 -4.79 7.84 -12.55
C GLU A 96 -5.01 8.71 -11.30
N MET A 97 -5.80 8.23 -10.33
CA MET A 97 -6.04 8.97 -9.11
C MET A 97 -4.82 9.02 -8.19
N TRP A 98 -4.12 7.89 -8.03
CA TRP A 98 -2.87 7.85 -7.25
C TRP A 98 -1.74 8.61 -7.93
N ARG A 99 -1.66 8.58 -9.27
CA ARG A 99 -0.73 9.42 -10.03
C ARG A 99 -0.98 10.90 -9.74
N CYS A 100 -2.24 11.34 -9.84
CA CYS A 100 -2.55 12.72 -9.54
C CYS A 100 -2.31 13.08 -8.07
N TYR A 101 -2.52 12.15 -7.14
CA TYR A 101 -2.25 12.39 -5.72
C TYR A 101 -0.74 12.54 -5.51
N ALA A 102 0.07 11.72 -6.18
CA ALA A 102 1.52 11.85 -6.17
C ALA A 102 1.95 13.22 -6.71
N ASP A 103 1.41 13.64 -7.87
CA ASP A 103 1.69 14.94 -8.46
C ASP A 103 1.32 16.08 -7.52
N PHE A 104 0.15 16.02 -6.88
CA PHE A 104 -0.31 17.06 -5.96
C PHE A 104 0.65 17.25 -4.77
N HIS A 105 1.19 16.15 -4.23
CA HIS A 105 2.10 16.16 -3.08
C HIS A 105 3.59 16.22 -3.44
N GLY A 106 3.93 16.25 -4.73
CA GLY A 106 5.32 16.23 -5.19
C GLY A 106 6.03 14.89 -4.90
N HIS A 107 5.30 13.78 -4.97
CA HIS A 107 5.82 12.42 -4.87
C HIS A 107 6.08 11.85 -6.26
N SER A 108 7.00 10.89 -6.37
CA SER A 108 7.11 10.09 -7.59
C SER A 108 5.99 9.06 -7.63
N PHE A 109 5.45 8.75 -8.81
CA PHE A 109 4.52 7.63 -9.00
C PHE A 109 5.18 6.53 -9.83
N ILE A 110 5.17 5.31 -9.32
CA ILE A 110 5.75 4.12 -9.93
C ILE A 110 4.62 3.15 -10.20
N LEU A 111 4.40 2.84 -11.47
CA LEU A 111 3.50 1.79 -11.92
C LEU A 111 4.33 0.59 -12.35
N ASP A 112 4.25 -0.51 -11.61
CA ASP A 112 4.95 -1.76 -11.91
C ASP A 112 3.94 -2.76 -12.51
N ASP A 113 3.97 -2.92 -13.83
CA ASP A 113 2.99 -3.71 -14.58
C ASP A 113 3.45 -5.13 -14.93
N ASP A 114 4.50 -5.60 -14.25
CA ASP A 114 5.15 -6.91 -14.43
C ASP A 114 5.63 -7.20 -15.86
N SER A 115 5.65 -6.19 -16.74
CA SER A 115 6.22 -6.33 -18.08
C SER A 115 7.70 -6.74 -18.03
N TYR A 116 8.36 -6.49 -16.90
CA TYR A 116 9.75 -6.86 -16.63
C TYR A 116 9.96 -8.33 -16.27
N ASP A 117 8.97 -9.00 -15.67
CA ASP A 117 9.01 -10.44 -15.38
C ASP A 117 8.28 -11.22 -16.50
N SER A 118 8.26 -10.68 -17.73
CA SER A 118 7.82 -11.44 -18.89
C SER A 118 8.67 -12.71 -19.05
N TYR A 119 8.20 -13.79 -18.45
CA TYR A 119 8.40 -15.15 -18.94
C TYR A 119 9.86 -15.63 -19.08
N ASP A 120 10.80 -15.20 -18.24
CA ASP A 120 12.14 -15.79 -18.25
C ASP A 120 12.13 -17.17 -17.53
N GLY A 121 11.52 -18.15 -18.20
CA GLY A 121 11.81 -19.60 -18.12
C GLY A 121 11.53 -20.37 -16.84
N LEU A 122 11.40 -19.76 -15.66
CA LEU A 122 11.39 -20.47 -14.38
C LEU A 122 9.99 -20.82 -13.82
N TYR A 123 8.91 -20.24 -14.36
CA TYR A 123 7.55 -20.43 -13.84
C TYR A 123 6.50 -20.79 -14.90
N GLY A 124 6.95 -21.22 -16.09
CA GLY A 124 6.11 -21.54 -17.24
C GLY A 124 5.34 -22.88 -17.16
N VAL A 125 4.77 -23.24 -16.01
CA VAL A 125 3.94 -24.45 -15.91
C VAL A 125 2.46 -24.11 -16.11
N ARG A 126 1.79 -24.83 -17.01
CA ARG A 126 0.35 -24.68 -17.30
C ARG A 126 -0.47 -25.13 -16.08
N TYR A 127 -1.18 -24.19 -15.45
CA TYR A 127 -1.82 -24.35 -14.13
C TYR A 127 -3.17 -25.11 -14.01
N PRO A 128 -3.88 -25.61 -15.04
CA PRO A 128 -5.11 -26.37 -14.79
C PRO A 128 -4.89 -27.73 -14.12
N SER A 129 -3.74 -28.40 -14.32
CA SER A 129 -3.50 -29.77 -13.82
C SER A 129 -2.78 -29.86 -12.47
N MET A 130 -2.15 -28.77 -12.00
CA MET A 130 -1.29 -28.81 -10.81
C MET A 130 -2.05 -28.81 -9.48
N LYS A 131 -3.25 -28.21 -9.40
CA LYS A 131 -4.04 -28.26 -8.16
C LYS A 131 -4.39 -29.70 -7.78
N THR A 132 -4.76 -30.51 -8.77
CA THR A 132 -5.08 -31.92 -8.57
C THR A 132 -3.85 -32.75 -8.24
N GLU A 133 -2.71 -32.47 -8.88
CA GLU A 133 -1.45 -33.19 -8.67
C GLU A 133 -0.82 -32.88 -7.30
N VAL A 134 -0.79 -31.61 -6.88
CA VAL A 134 -0.32 -31.21 -5.55
C VAL A 134 -1.24 -31.77 -4.47
N ALA A 135 -2.56 -31.66 -4.62
CA ALA A 135 -3.50 -32.24 -3.67
C ALA A 135 -3.37 -33.76 -3.57
N HIS A 136 -3.16 -34.45 -4.69
CA HIS A 136 -2.92 -35.89 -4.74
C HIS A 136 -1.59 -36.30 -4.09
N ARG A 137 -0.51 -35.54 -4.32
CA ARG A 137 0.78 -35.77 -3.65
C ARG A 137 0.69 -35.57 -2.15
N ILE A 138 -0.01 -34.51 -1.70
CA ILE A 138 -0.27 -34.26 -0.28
C ILE A 138 -1.08 -35.42 0.32
N SER A 139 -2.17 -35.87 -0.34
CA SER A 139 -2.96 -37.00 0.16
C SER A 139 -2.16 -38.29 0.26
N ASN A 140 -1.18 -38.47 -0.62
CA ASN A 140 -0.34 -39.66 -0.67
C ASN A 140 0.96 -39.54 0.14
N HIS A 141 1.14 -38.44 0.89
CA HIS A 141 2.37 -38.15 1.66
C HIS A 141 3.64 -38.15 0.79
N GLU A 142 3.51 -37.82 -0.49
CA GLU A 142 4.63 -37.68 -1.41
C GLU A 142 5.29 -36.31 -1.23
N PRO A 143 6.63 -36.21 -1.35
CA PRO A 143 7.31 -34.93 -1.28
C PRO A 143 6.80 -34.01 -2.40
N VAL A 144 6.26 -32.87 -1.98
CA VAL A 144 5.84 -31.81 -2.89
C VAL A 144 7.03 -30.88 -3.07
N ASP A 145 7.48 -30.69 -4.30
CA ASP A 145 8.46 -29.67 -4.60
C ASP A 145 7.80 -28.31 -4.36
N VAL A 146 8.24 -27.63 -3.28
CA VAL A 146 7.71 -26.35 -2.82
C VAL A 146 7.80 -25.26 -3.88
N ASN A 147 8.67 -25.41 -4.89
CA ASN A 147 8.79 -24.48 -6.01
C ASN A 147 7.62 -24.60 -7.01
N LEU A 148 6.86 -25.70 -6.98
CA LEU A 148 5.68 -25.90 -7.82
C LEU A 148 4.37 -25.38 -7.18
N VAL A 149 4.34 -25.05 -5.88
CA VAL A 149 3.06 -24.94 -5.14
C VAL A 149 2.51 -23.52 -5.05
N SER A 150 3.34 -22.49 -5.10
CA SER A 150 2.84 -21.12 -4.96
C SER A 150 2.83 -20.45 -6.33
N PRO A 151 1.67 -20.33 -7.03
CA PRO A 151 1.61 -19.33 -8.09
C PRO A 151 2.03 -18.00 -7.45
N PRO A 152 2.80 -17.15 -8.15
CA PRO A 152 2.97 -15.77 -7.70
C PRO A 152 1.55 -15.19 -7.60
N SER A 153 1.01 -15.13 -6.39
CA SER A 153 -0.25 -14.44 -6.19
C SER A 153 -0.02 -13.00 -6.61
N VAL A 154 -0.99 -12.39 -7.27
CA VAL A 154 -0.91 -10.99 -7.70
C VAL A 154 -0.54 -10.08 -6.52
N GLY A 155 -0.90 -10.47 -5.29
CA GLY A 155 -0.50 -9.79 -4.05
C GLY A 155 1.01 -9.77 -3.79
N TRP A 156 1.79 -10.78 -4.20
CA TRP A 156 3.25 -10.78 -4.01
C TRP A 156 4.01 -9.82 -4.93
N MET A 157 3.41 -9.42 -6.06
CA MET A 157 4.06 -8.54 -7.04
C MET A 157 4.47 -7.20 -6.42
N LYS A 158 3.58 -6.58 -5.64
CA LYS A 158 3.85 -5.28 -4.98
C LYS A 158 5.01 -5.33 -4.01
N TRP A 159 5.18 -6.44 -3.29
CA TRP A 159 6.28 -6.61 -2.32
C TRP A 159 7.63 -6.81 -3.03
N ARG A 160 7.64 -7.56 -4.13
CA ARG A 160 8.84 -7.73 -4.96
C ARG A 160 9.24 -6.41 -5.62
N ALA A 161 8.27 -5.69 -6.19
CA ALA A 161 8.46 -4.36 -6.74
C ALA A 161 8.96 -3.38 -5.67
N ALA A 162 8.39 -3.41 -4.46
CA ALA A 162 8.84 -2.58 -3.35
C ALA A 162 10.32 -2.82 -3.04
N ARG A 163 10.79 -4.08 -3.04
CA ARG A 163 12.21 -4.38 -2.79
C ARG A 163 13.12 -3.79 -3.86
N ARG A 164 12.69 -3.82 -5.14
CA ARG A 164 13.42 -3.21 -6.26
C ARG A 164 13.52 -1.69 -6.11
N TRP A 165 12.40 -1.03 -5.82
CA TRP A 165 12.28 0.43 -5.86
C TRP A 165 12.63 1.15 -4.55
N LEU A 166 12.73 0.44 -3.42
CA LEU A 166 12.97 1.07 -2.11
C LEU A 166 14.31 1.82 -2.08
N GLY A 167 15.31 1.37 -2.85
CA GLY A 167 16.62 2.04 -2.95
C GLY A 167 16.59 3.43 -3.58
N GLU A 168 15.58 3.73 -4.41
CA GLU A 168 15.49 4.96 -5.20
C GLU A 168 14.81 6.11 -4.46
N SER A 169 14.22 5.83 -3.30
CA SER A 169 13.44 6.77 -2.49
C SER A 169 13.82 6.67 -1.01
N ASP A 170 13.44 7.68 -0.22
CA ASP A 170 13.58 7.67 1.23
C ASP A 170 12.43 6.88 1.89
N ALA A 171 11.29 6.79 1.20
CA ALA A 171 10.17 5.92 1.55
C ALA A 171 9.30 5.56 0.34
N LEU A 172 8.73 4.37 0.39
CA LEU A 172 7.71 3.87 -0.53
C LEU A 172 6.34 3.82 0.16
N ILE A 173 5.32 4.38 -0.48
CA ILE A 173 3.91 4.14 -0.18
C ILE A 173 3.43 3.07 -1.17
N ILE A 174 3.09 1.89 -0.70
CA ILE A 174 2.67 0.74 -1.49
C ILE A 174 1.15 0.68 -1.45
N VAL A 175 0.50 0.62 -2.61
CA VAL A 175 -0.96 0.66 -2.75
C VAL A 175 -1.46 -0.38 -3.75
N ASP A 176 -2.55 -1.06 -3.43
CA ASP A 176 -3.23 -1.99 -4.35
C ASP A 176 -4.05 -1.23 -5.41
N PRO A 177 -4.31 -1.86 -6.58
CA PRO A 177 -5.08 -1.25 -7.67
C PRO A 177 -6.58 -1.12 -7.41
N ASP A 178 -7.11 -1.65 -6.31
CA ASP A 178 -8.48 -1.49 -5.84
C ASP A 178 -8.60 -0.47 -4.69
N MET A 179 -7.48 0.12 -4.28
CA MET A 179 -7.43 1.13 -3.22
C MET A 179 -7.58 2.53 -3.78
N LEU A 180 -8.55 3.27 -3.24
CA LEU A 180 -8.90 4.60 -3.72
C LEU A 180 -8.61 5.69 -2.67
N VAL A 181 -8.06 6.83 -3.13
CA VAL A 181 -7.88 8.03 -2.28
C VAL A 181 -9.22 8.73 -2.09
N SER A 182 -9.68 8.81 -0.85
CA SER A 182 -10.86 9.60 -0.52
C SER A 182 -10.60 11.09 -0.78
N PHE A 183 -11.52 11.77 -1.43
CA PHE A 183 -11.33 13.18 -1.81
C PHE A 183 -11.14 14.15 -0.63
N PRO A 184 -11.85 14.02 0.51
CA PRO A 184 -11.54 14.83 1.70
C PRO A 184 -10.09 14.68 2.18
N CYS A 185 -9.44 13.58 1.79
CA CYS A 185 -8.09 13.21 2.21
C CYS A 185 -7.01 13.53 1.19
N TYR A 186 -7.42 14.02 0.01
CA TYR A 186 -6.51 14.34 -1.06
C TYR A 186 -5.48 15.41 -0.67
N SER A 187 -5.84 16.32 0.23
CA SER A 187 -4.94 17.38 0.72
C SER A 187 -4.00 16.92 1.85
N VAL A 188 -4.17 15.71 2.39
CA VAL A 188 -3.37 15.23 3.52
C VAL A 188 -2.15 14.50 2.99
N ALA A 189 -0.96 15.05 3.19
CA ALA A 189 0.26 14.42 2.70
C ALA A 189 0.65 13.21 3.57
N LEU A 190 0.51 12.00 3.02
CA LEU A 190 0.80 10.74 3.73
C LEU A 190 2.24 10.66 4.29
N HIS A 191 3.21 11.33 3.68
CA HIS A 191 4.58 11.37 4.22
C HIS A 191 4.66 12.02 5.62
N HIS A 192 3.64 12.74 6.08
CA HIS A 192 3.56 13.22 7.46
C HIS A 192 3.52 12.08 8.48
N LEU A 193 3.01 10.91 8.11
CA LEU A 193 3.03 9.70 8.95
C LEU A 193 4.47 9.27 9.29
N LEU A 194 5.40 9.53 8.37
CA LEU A 194 6.81 9.17 8.52
C LEU A 194 7.58 10.13 9.45
N ARG A 195 7.07 11.33 9.70
CA ARG A 195 7.73 12.32 10.58
C ARG A 195 7.84 11.83 12.03
N GLN A 196 7.08 10.81 12.40
CA GLN A 196 7.12 10.18 13.72
C GLN A 196 8.29 9.21 13.91
N GLY A 197 9.08 9.01 12.84
CA GLY A 197 10.23 8.12 12.86
C GLY A 197 9.87 6.65 12.66
N ALA A 198 8.62 6.35 12.31
CA ALA A 198 8.18 4.99 11.99
C ALA A 198 8.91 4.45 10.78
N ASP A 199 9.51 3.27 10.87
CA ASP A 199 10.19 2.58 9.77
C ASP A 199 9.19 1.94 8.80
N VAL A 200 8.07 1.46 9.35
CA VAL A 200 6.97 0.83 8.64
C VAL A 200 5.64 1.38 9.18
N VAL A 201 4.68 1.62 8.28
CA VAL A 201 3.29 1.97 8.60
C VAL A 201 2.39 0.97 7.89
N LEU A 202 1.50 0.33 8.64
CA LEU A 202 0.52 -0.61 8.12
C LEU A 202 -0.89 -0.12 8.46
N ARG A 203 -1.88 -0.57 7.69
CA ARG A 203 -3.30 -0.25 7.91
C ARG A 203 -4.03 -1.46 8.50
N ASP A 204 -4.71 -1.26 9.63
CA ASP A 204 -5.73 -2.20 10.11
C ASP A 204 -7.11 -1.68 9.68
N TYR A 205 -7.75 -2.35 8.71
CA TYR A 205 -9.10 -1.94 8.33
C TYR A 205 -9.97 -3.14 7.94
N PRO A 206 -11.19 -3.25 8.52
CA PRO A 206 -11.73 -2.41 9.60
C PRO A 206 -10.95 -2.55 10.92
N PRO A 207 -11.08 -1.63 11.89
CA PRO A 207 -10.39 -1.73 13.17
C PRO A 207 -10.65 -3.09 13.83
N LYS A 208 -9.60 -3.74 14.36
CA LYS A 208 -9.62 -5.12 14.91
C LYS A 208 -9.79 -6.25 13.88
N ALA A 209 -9.81 -5.95 12.58
CA ALA A 209 -9.66 -6.98 11.57
C ALA A 209 -8.19 -7.40 11.42
N GLU A 210 -7.97 -8.42 10.59
CA GLU A 210 -6.64 -8.76 10.12
C GLU A 210 -6.00 -7.56 9.39
N LEU A 211 -4.66 -7.47 9.45
CA LEU A 211 -3.90 -6.45 8.75
C LEU A 211 -4.22 -6.49 7.26
N ASN A 212 -4.49 -5.34 6.64
CA ASN A 212 -4.79 -5.27 5.21
C ASN A 212 -3.51 -5.02 4.41
N ALA A 213 -3.20 -5.90 3.46
CA ALA A 213 -1.98 -5.79 2.65
C ALA A 213 -2.07 -4.78 1.49
N GLY A 214 -3.23 -4.16 1.28
CA GLY A 214 -3.44 -3.20 0.19
C GLY A 214 -2.87 -1.81 0.43
N PHE A 215 -2.39 -1.53 1.64
CA PHE A 215 -1.67 -0.30 1.95
C PHE A 215 -0.52 -0.54 2.92
N ALA A 216 0.67 -0.05 2.56
CA ALA A 216 1.80 0.03 3.47
C ALA A 216 2.68 1.24 3.16
N ILE A 217 3.41 1.74 4.16
CA ILE A 217 4.52 2.66 3.95
C ILE A 217 5.78 2.02 4.51
N VAL A 218 6.83 1.95 3.71
CA VAL A 218 8.13 1.39 4.10
C VAL A 218 9.21 2.43 3.87
N ARG A 219 9.96 2.80 4.92
CA ARG A 219 11.11 3.69 4.80
C ARG A 219 12.33 2.93 4.32
N ASN A 220 13.19 3.62 3.58
CA ASN A 220 14.50 3.13 3.19
C ASN A 220 15.49 3.26 4.36
N THR A 221 15.21 2.55 5.45
CA THR A 221 16.07 2.39 6.62
C THR A 221 16.51 0.93 6.73
N PRO A 222 17.57 0.60 7.52
CA PRO A 222 17.92 -0.78 7.78
C PRO A 222 16.74 -1.63 8.29
N ASN A 223 15.89 -1.05 9.14
CA ASN A 223 14.75 -1.80 9.67
C ASN A 223 13.60 -1.94 8.65
N GLY A 224 13.31 -0.91 7.85
CA GLY A 224 12.31 -1.02 6.77
C GLY A 224 12.72 -2.07 5.71
N ARG A 225 14.02 -2.18 5.42
CA ARG A 225 14.58 -3.25 4.56
C ARG A 225 14.46 -4.62 5.22
N PHE A 226 14.85 -4.74 6.49
CA PHE A 226 14.69 -5.96 7.25
C PHE A 226 13.23 -6.44 7.28
N PHE A 227 12.26 -5.54 7.48
CA PHE A 227 10.84 -5.86 7.41
C PHE A 227 10.46 -6.46 6.05
N LEU A 228 10.85 -5.79 4.97
CA LEU A 228 10.52 -6.20 3.61
C LEU A 228 11.16 -7.55 3.24
N ASP A 229 12.41 -7.78 3.62
CA ASP A 229 13.10 -9.05 3.41
C ASP A 229 12.48 -10.18 4.26
N SER A 230 12.07 -9.88 5.50
CA SER A 230 11.36 -10.82 6.38
C SER A 230 9.97 -11.20 5.85
N LEU A 231 9.29 -10.28 5.18
CA LEU A 231 8.03 -10.54 4.50
C LEU A 231 8.24 -11.42 3.27
N LEU A 232 9.19 -11.07 2.42
CA LEU A 232 9.47 -11.80 1.19
C LEU A 232 10.02 -13.21 1.45
N SER A 233 10.70 -13.46 2.57
CA SER A 233 11.12 -14.82 2.95
C SER A 233 9.94 -15.76 3.21
N LYS A 234 8.75 -15.21 3.50
CA LYS A 234 7.50 -15.95 3.68
C LYS A 234 6.72 -16.17 2.39
N ALA A 235 7.20 -15.68 1.24
CA ALA A 235 6.55 -15.91 -0.06
C ALA A 235 6.45 -17.39 -0.44
N ALA A 236 7.28 -18.24 0.16
CA ALA A 236 7.24 -19.70 0.00
C ALA A 236 6.26 -20.40 0.97
N TRP A 237 5.58 -19.67 1.85
CA TRP A 237 4.57 -20.25 2.74
C TRP A 237 3.37 -20.74 1.92
N TYR A 238 2.88 -21.93 2.27
CA TYR A 238 1.79 -22.60 1.58
C TYR A 238 0.60 -22.83 2.53
N GLY A 239 -0.58 -23.05 1.97
CA GLY A 239 -1.79 -23.33 2.74
C GLY A 239 -2.46 -22.09 3.37
N LEU A 240 -2.01 -20.89 2.99
CA LEU A 240 -2.59 -19.61 3.42
C LEU A 240 -3.70 -19.17 2.46
N THR A 241 -4.77 -18.60 3.01
CA THR A 241 -5.93 -18.17 2.21
C THR A 241 -5.61 -16.87 1.48
N LEU A 242 -4.96 -15.93 2.17
CA LEU A 242 -4.54 -14.64 1.65
C LEU A 242 -3.03 -14.53 1.85
N ALA A 243 -2.27 -15.30 1.06
CA ALA A 243 -0.86 -15.61 1.34
C ALA A 243 0.03 -14.40 1.65
N ASP A 244 -0.11 -13.28 0.93
CA ASP A 244 0.68 -12.06 1.20
C ASP A 244 0.19 -11.31 2.43
N GLN A 245 -1.12 -11.29 2.68
CA GLN A 245 -1.73 -10.68 3.87
C GLN A 245 -1.41 -11.44 5.15
N ASP A 246 -1.54 -12.75 5.13
CA ASP A 246 -1.22 -13.65 6.25
C ASP A 246 0.28 -13.53 6.59
N ALA A 247 1.14 -13.52 5.57
CA ALA A 247 2.58 -13.30 5.75
C ALA A 247 2.93 -11.88 6.24
N LEU A 248 2.17 -10.86 5.83
CA LEU A 248 2.31 -9.49 6.32
C LEU A 248 2.00 -9.42 7.82
N ALA A 249 0.89 -10.03 8.24
CA ALA A 249 0.48 -10.07 9.63
C ALA A 249 1.53 -10.74 10.52
N GLU A 250 2.03 -11.91 10.12
CA GLU A 250 3.10 -12.58 10.83
C GLU A 250 4.40 -11.75 10.86
N THR A 251 4.75 -11.11 9.74
CA THR A 251 5.96 -10.27 9.70
C THR A 251 5.84 -9.08 10.63
N ALA A 252 4.65 -8.48 10.74
CA ALA A 252 4.39 -7.42 11.71
C ALA A 252 4.59 -7.92 13.16
N LEU A 253 4.08 -9.10 13.50
CA LEU A 253 4.28 -9.71 14.83
C LEU A 253 5.76 -9.99 15.11
N GLN A 254 6.48 -10.56 14.14
CA GLN A 254 7.92 -10.81 14.24
C GLN A 254 8.70 -9.50 14.45
N TYR A 255 8.32 -8.45 13.73
CA TYR A 255 8.95 -7.14 13.82
C TYR A 255 8.72 -6.49 15.19
N VAL A 256 7.48 -6.52 15.71
CA VAL A 256 7.19 -6.05 17.07
C VAL A 256 7.95 -6.86 18.13
N SER A 257 8.02 -8.18 17.98
CA SER A 257 8.79 -9.03 18.90
C SER A 257 10.28 -8.67 18.90
N HIS A 258 10.86 -8.38 17.73
CA HIS A 258 12.24 -7.92 17.62
C HIS A 258 12.45 -6.54 18.25
N GLU A 259 11.46 -5.65 18.20
CA GLU A 259 11.47 -4.35 18.89
C GLU A 259 11.53 -4.53 20.40
N VAL A 260 10.61 -5.33 20.95
CA VAL A 260 10.49 -5.57 22.40
C VAL A 260 11.74 -6.25 22.98
N ASN A 261 12.38 -7.15 22.22
CA ASN A 261 13.54 -7.91 22.71
C ASN A 261 14.87 -7.16 22.60
N ASN A 262 14.99 -6.15 21.73
CA ASN A 262 16.22 -5.38 21.52
C ASN A 262 16.25 -4.05 22.28
N GLU A 263 15.11 -3.58 22.78
CA GLU A 263 15.11 -2.53 23.78
C GLU A 263 15.60 -3.13 25.11
N LEU A 264 16.91 -2.96 25.38
CA LEU A 264 17.44 -3.00 26.75
C LEU A 264 16.49 -2.20 27.66
N PRO A 265 16.30 -2.59 28.94
CA PRO A 265 15.36 -1.93 29.85
C PRO A 265 15.78 -0.48 30.12
N GLN A 266 15.47 0.39 29.18
CA GLN A 266 15.25 1.80 29.33
C GLN A 266 13.76 1.98 29.11
N GLU A 267 13.14 2.82 29.92
CA GLU A 267 11.71 3.13 29.89
C GLU A 267 11.30 3.76 28.54
N SER A 268 11.20 2.97 27.48
CA SER A 268 10.62 3.37 26.20
C SER A 268 9.12 3.09 26.27
N SER A 269 8.37 4.15 26.50
CA SER A 269 6.92 4.15 26.30
C SER A 269 6.60 3.72 24.87
N ILE A 270 5.90 2.59 24.70
CA ILE A 270 5.14 2.31 23.47
C ILE A 270 4.17 3.49 23.31
N SER A 271 4.53 4.39 22.41
CA SER A 271 3.79 5.61 22.21
C SER A 271 2.62 5.33 21.28
N VAL A 272 1.49 4.91 21.85
CA VAL A 272 0.19 5.02 21.19
C VAL A 272 -0.19 6.50 21.21
N MET A 273 0.44 7.30 20.34
CA MET A 273 0.29 8.75 20.35
C MET A 273 -0.82 9.22 19.41
N ASN A 274 -1.59 10.19 19.92
CA ASN A 274 -2.85 10.68 19.37
C ASN A 274 -2.78 11.95 18.46
N PRO A 275 -1.70 12.34 17.73
CA PRO A 275 -1.74 13.52 16.87
C PRO A 275 -2.05 13.25 15.38
N ILE A 276 -2.38 12.02 14.97
CA ILE A 276 -2.77 11.72 13.58
C ILE A 276 -4.25 11.34 13.49
N ARG A 277 -5.15 12.06 14.16
CA ARG A 277 -6.59 11.79 13.93
C ARG A 277 -6.97 12.01 12.47
N TYR A 278 -6.49 13.08 11.84
CA TYR A 278 -6.86 13.40 10.46
C TYR A 278 -6.23 12.48 9.42
N ALA A 279 -4.91 12.20 9.50
CA ALA A 279 -4.31 11.29 8.52
C ALA A 279 -4.69 9.82 8.79
N SER A 280 -4.97 9.42 10.03
CA SER A 280 -5.55 8.10 10.34
C SER A 280 -6.99 8.01 9.82
N GLN A 281 -7.84 9.01 10.08
CA GLN A 281 -9.18 9.09 9.46
C GLN A 281 -9.10 9.03 7.93
N CYS A 282 -8.05 9.60 7.35
CA CYS A 282 -7.84 9.53 5.92
C CYS A 282 -7.43 8.17 5.41
N LEU A 283 -6.59 7.44 6.16
CA LEU A 283 -6.35 6.04 5.90
C LEU A 283 -7.64 5.22 6.06
N ASP A 284 -8.46 5.51 7.06
CA ASP A 284 -9.74 4.82 7.30
C ASP A 284 -10.75 5.06 6.18
N THR A 285 -10.76 6.26 5.62
CA THR A 285 -11.66 6.63 4.52
C THR A 285 -11.14 6.25 3.14
N MET A 286 -9.90 5.75 2.99
CA MET A 286 -9.45 5.14 1.73
C MET A 286 -10.29 3.88 1.50
N VAL A 287 -11.28 4.02 0.63
CA VAL A 287 -12.32 3.01 0.43
C VAL A 287 -11.75 1.86 -0.39
N LEU A 288 -11.90 0.63 0.12
CA LEU A 288 -11.91 -0.57 -0.71
C LEU A 288 -13.19 -0.52 -1.54
N SER A 289 -13.08 -0.25 -2.84
CA SER A 289 -14.21 -0.43 -3.75
C SER A 289 -14.32 -1.92 -4.06
N ILE A 290 -15.22 -2.61 -3.34
CA ILE A 290 -15.68 -3.96 -3.71
C ILE A 290 -16.77 -3.84 -4.77
#